data_AF-A0A257CSG6-F1
#
_entry.id   AF-A0A257CSG6-F1
#
_cell.length_a   1.000
_cell.length_b   1.000
_cell.length_c   1.000
_cell.angle_alpha   90.00
_cell.angle_beta   90.00
_cell.angle_gamma   90.00
#
_symmetry.space_group_name_H-M   'P 1'
#
loop_
_entity.id
_entity.type
_entity.pdbx_description
1 polymer ?
#
loop_
_entity_poly.entity_id
_entity_poly.type
_entity_poly.pdbx_seq_one_letter_code
_entity_poly.pdbx_strand_id
1 'polypeptide(L)'
;MRVPIEHLRARVCERPVLGAISSGLWLAMLSLAVSVLTLLFLSLVLPREDWGASAGSGLGALSAGLLFFVAILWVPVFETLLGQVVPVEVANRFGGSALVCIIISAAVFGLGHYVNGGLAHGVASLSTGLVFAGSYLLARPSGIFPAFVAAFTTHAAHNFMLLFVVASFVPQWA
;
A
#
# COMPACT_ATOMS: atom_id res chain seq x y z
N MET A 1 -18.70 11.20 20.75
CA MET A 1 -18.35 10.15 19.78
C MET A 1 -16.93 10.46 19.31
N ARG A 2 -15.91 9.70 19.74
CA ARG A 2 -14.52 9.94 19.30
C ARG A 2 -14.37 9.45 17.87
N VAL A 3 -13.77 10.28 17.00
CA VAL A 3 -13.55 9.95 15.59
C VAL A 3 -12.67 8.69 15.51
N PRO A 4 -12.98 7.71 14.63
CA PRO A 4 -12.23 6.44 14.54
C PRO A 4 -10.71 6.61 14.39
N ILE A 5 -10.26 7.68 13.74
CA ILE A 5 -8.84 7.96 13.49
C ILE A 5 -8.07 8.38 14.76
N GLU A 6 -8.72 9.13 15.66
CA GLU A 6 -8.09 9.57 16.92
C GLU A 6 -7.86 8.39 17.86
N HIS A 7 -8.73 7.37 17.79
CA HIS A 7 -8.55 6.14 18.54
C HIS A 7 -7.36 5.32 18.03
N LEU A 8 -7.17 5.26 16.71
CA LEU A 8 -5.99 4.60 16.12
C LEU A 8 -4.71 5.34 16.53
N ARG A 9 -4.72 6.68 16.44
CA ARG A 9 -3.58 7.51 16.83
C ARG A 9 -3.22 7.34 18.31
N ALA A 10 -4.21 7.34 19.20
CA ALA A 10 -4.00 7.13 20.63
C ALA A 10 -3.32 5.77 20.92
N ARG A 11 -3.77 4.69 20.25
CA ARG A 11 -3.15 3.36 20.40
C ARG A 11 -1.69 3.34 19.95
N VAL A 12 -1.34 4.02 18.86
CA VAL A 12 0.06 4.13 18.42
C VAL A 12 0.87 4.92 19.45
N CYS A 13 0.35 6.00 20.01
CA CYS A 13 1.07 6.74 21.05
C CYS A 13 1.31 5.91 22.33
N GLU A 14 0.33 5.11 22.76
CA GLU A 14 0.45 4.27 23.96
C GLU A 14 1.38 3.06 23.74
N ARG A 15 1.31 2.44 22.56
CA ARG A 15 2.09 1.24 22.20
C ARG A 15 2.57 1.36 20.75
N PRO A 16 3.68 2.07 20.48
CA PRO A 16 4.08 2.46 19.12
C PRO A 16 4.11 1.33 18.10
N VAL A 17 4.73 0.20 18.44
CA VAL A 17 4.86 -0.92 17.50
C VAL A 17 3.55 -1.69 17.35
N LEU A 18 2.92 -2.10 18.45
CA LEU A 18 1.67 -2.90 18.40
C LEU A 18 0.50 -2.09 17.85
N GLY A 19 0.42 -0.81 18.20
CA GLY A 19 -0.54 0.15 17.66
C GLY A 19 -0.34 0.33 16.16
N ALA A 20 0.90 0.51 15.70
CA ALA A 20 1.24 0.60 14.28
C ALA A 20 0.81 -0.65 13.51
N ILE A 21 1.15 -1.86 14.00
CA ILE A 21 0.72 -3.13 13.41
C ILE A 21 -0.81 -3.22 13.33
N SER A 22 -1.51 -2.96 14.44
CA SER A 22 -2.97 -3.04 14.50
C SER A 22 -3.64 -2.05 13.54
N SER A 23 -3.19 -0.80 13.52
CA SER A 23 -3.69 0.21 12.57
C SER A 23 -3.38 -0.17 11.13
N GLY A 24 -2.20 -0.74 10.89
CA GLY A 24 -1.75 -1.16 9.58
C GLY A 24 -2.64 -2.26 8.99
N LEU A 25 -3.00 -3.26 9.80
CA LEU A 25 -3.92 -4.35 9.42
C LEU A 25 -5.32 -3.82 9.06
N TRP A 26 -5.87 -2.89 9.85
CA TRP A 26 -7.17 -2.29 9.53
C TRP A 26 -7.14 -1.47 8.23
N LEU A 27 -6.09 -0.68 8.04
CA LEU A 27 -5.91 0.08 6.81
C LEU A 27 -5.61 -0.84 5.61
N ALA A 28 -5.09 -2.05 5.84
CA ALA A 28 -4.91 -3.02 4.76
C ALA A 28 -6.27 -3.44 4.18
N MET A 29 -7.28 -3.67 5.03
CA MET A 29 -8.64 -3.99 4.56
C MET A 29 -9.23 -2.83 3.74
N LEU A 30 -9.02 -1.59 4.18
CA LEU A 30 -9.42 -0.40 3.42
C LEU A 30 -8.69 -0.33 2.07
N SER A 31 -7.37 -0.55 2.06
CA SER A 31 -6.56 -0.54 0.85
C SER A 31 -7.00 -1.62 -0.14
N LEU A 32 -7.40 -2.80 0.34
CA LEU A 32 -7.94 -3.86 -0.50
C LEU A 32 -9.26 -3.43 -1.15
N ALA A 33 -10.18 -2.89 -0.36
CA ALA A 33 -11.44 -2.36 -0.90
C ALA A 33 -11.20 -1.27 -1.95
N VAL A 34 -10.28 -0.34 -1.69
CA VAL A 34 -9.89 0.72 -2.64
C VAL A 34 -9.31 0.12 -3.93
N SER A 35 -8.40 -0.87 -3.83
CA SER A 35 -7.82 -1.52 -5.02
C SER A 35 -8.86 -2.23 -5.87
N VAL A 36 -9.76 -3.00 -5.25
CA VAL A 36 -10.81 -3.74 -5.95
C VAL A 36 -11.77 -2.76 -6.63
N LEU A 37 -12.20 -1.70 -5.94
CA LEU A 37 -13.05 -0.67 -6.53
C LEU A 37 -12.35 0.07 -7.68
N THR A 38 -11.04 0.32 -7.57
CA THR A 38 -10.23 0.92 -8.63
C THR A 38 -10.18 0.02 -9.87
N LEU A 39 -9.89 -1.27 -9.69
CA LEU A 39 -9.84 -2.23 -10.80
C LEU A 39 -11.22 -2.46 -11.43
N LEU A 40 -12.28 -2.49 -10.62
CA LEU A 40 -13.65 -2.55 -11.12
C LEU A 40 -13.98 -1.31 -11.96
N PHE A 41 -13.68 -0.12 -11.47
CA PHE A 41 -13.86 1.11 -12.22
C PHE A 41 -13.10 1.08 -13.56
N LEU A 42 -11.81 0.71 -13.54
CA LEU A 42 -11.01 0.58 -14.76
C LEU A 42 -11.63 -0.43 -15.75
N SER A 43 -12.18 -1.53 -15.26
CA SER A 43 -12.86 -2.51 -16.12
C SER A 43 -14.13 -2.00 -16.81
N LEU A 44 -14.73 -0.93 -16.29
CA LEU A 44 -15.91 -0.29 -16.89
C LEU A 44 -15.54 0.79 -17.91
N VAL A 45 -14.37 1.42 -17.77
CA VAL A 45 -13.98 2.60 -18.57
C VAL A 45 -12.85 2.35 -19.55
N LEU A 46 -12.09 1.26 -19.37
CA LEU A 46 -10.88 1.00 -20.15
C LEU A 46 -10.87 -0.42 -20.74
N PRO A 47 -10.63 -0.56 -22.06
CA PRO A 47 -10.41 -1.86 -22.70
C PRO A 47 -9.22 -2.60 -22.08
N ARG A 48 -9.23 -3.93 -22.09
CA ARG A 48 -8.19 -4.75 -21.43
C ARG A 48 -6.81 -4.61 -22.07
N GLU A 49 -6.77 -4.36 -23.36
CA GLU A 49 -5.55 -4.12 -24.13
C GLU A 49 -4.73 -2.94 -23.60
N ASP A 50 -5.38 -1.96 -22.96
CA ASP A 50 -4.73 -0.76 -22.41
C ASP A 50 -4.27 -0.95 -20.95
N TRP A 51 -4.54 -2.10 -20.32
CA TRP A 51 -4.19 -2.32 -18.92
C TRP A 51 -2.68 -2.47 -18.70
N GLY A 52 -1.96 -2.92 -19.73
CA GLY A 52 -0.55 -3.30 -19.65
C GLY A 52 -0.34 -4.74 -19.16
N ALA A 53 0.92 -5.13 -18.97
CA ALA A 53 1.27 -6.48 -18.54
C ALA A 53 0.89 -6.71 -17.07
N SER A 54 0.30 -7.87 -16.73
CA SER A 54 0.14 -8.25 -15.32
C SER A 54 1.53 -8.43 -14.69
N ALA A 55 1.83 -7.66 -13.64
CA ALA A 55 3.04 -7.86 -12.85
C ALA A 55 3.05 -9.22 -12.12
N GLY A 56 1.89 -9.83 -11.90
CA GLY A 56 1.75 -11.19 -11.36
C GLY A 56 2.21 -12.28 -12.32
N SER A 57 2.34 -11.99 -13.62
CA SER A 57 2.79 -12.99 -14.62
C SER A 57 4.18 -13.55 -14.31
N GLY A 58 5.09 -12.75 -13.74
CA GLY A 58 6.42 -13.19 -13.30
C GLY A 58 6.41 -13.94 -11.96
N LEU A 59 5.34 -13.80 -11.17
CA LEU A 59 5.22 -14.39 -9.83
C LEU A 59 4.65 -15.82 -9.86
N GLY A 60 3.91 -16.19 -10.92
CA GLY A 60 3.27 -17.51 -11.06
C GLY A 60 4.25 -18.69 -11.14
N ALA A 61 5.53 -18.45 -11.41
CA ALA A 61 6.57 -19.48 -11.44
C ALA A 61 7.17 -19.81 -10.05
N LEU A 62 6.87 -19.00 -9.03
CA LEU A 62 7.42 -19.17 -7.68
C LEU A 62 6.61 -20.20 -6.88
N SER A 63 7.29 -20.94 -6.00
CA SER A 63 6.59 -21.74 -5.00
C SER A 63 5.84 -20.83 -4.02
N ALA A 64 4.74 -21.30 -3.43
CA ALA A 64 3.93 -20.49 -2.51
C ALA A 64 4.76 -19.90 -1.34
N GLY A 65 5.71 -20.67 -0.79
CA GLY A 65 6.60 -20.20 0.27
C GLY A 65 7.56 -19.11 -0.20
N LEU A 66 8.13 -19.25 -1.41
CA LEU A 66 9.01 -18.22 -1.98
C LEU A 66 8.23 -16.97 -2.37
N LEU A 67 7.03 -17.13 -2.94
CA LEU A 67 6.11 -16.03 -3.21
C LEU A 67 5.76 -15.26 -1.94
N PHE A 68 5.44 -15.98 -0.85
CA PHE A 68 5.16 -15.36 0.45
C PHE A 68 6.37 -14.56 0.94
N PHE A 69 7.55 -15.16 0.96
CA PHE A 69 8.76 -14.48 1.43
C PHE A 69 9.06 -13.22 0.59
N VAL A 70 9.01 -13.32 -0.74
CA VAL A 70 9.36 -12.22 -1.64
C VAL A 70 8.30 -11.13 -1.62
N ALA A 71 7.04 -11.46 -1.91
CA ALA A 71 5.98 -10.48 -2.16
C ALA A 71 5.34 -9.90 -0.90
N ILE A 72 5.47 -10.58 0.25
CA ILE A 72 4.85 -10.15 1.52
C ILE A 72 5.88 -9.59 2.49
N LEU A 73 7.09 -10.16 2.53
CA LEU A 73 8.10 -9.78 3.52
C LEU A 73 9.23 -8.96 2.93
N TRP A 74 9.88 -9.44 1.86
CA TRP A 74 11.13 -8.86 1.40
C TRP A 74 10.94 -7.60 0.55
N VAL A 75 10.23 -7.71 -0.57
CA VAL A 75 10.02 -6.61 -1.51
C VAL A 75 9.27 -5.43 -0.85
N PRO A 76 8.20 -5.66 -0.06
CA PRO A 76 7.49 -4.57 0.61
C PRO A 76 8.36 -3.73 1.55
N VAL A 77 9.46 -4.25 2.11
CA VAL A 77 10.39 -3.43 2.90
C VAL A 77 10.98 -2.31 2.05
N PHE A 78 11.53 -2.65 0.88
CA PHE A 78 12.16 -1.68 -0.02
C PHE A 78 11.13 -0.75 -0.64
N GLU A 79 9.99 -1.30 -1.07
CA GLU A 79 8.91 -0.52 -1.65
C GLU A 79 8.32 0.46 -0.63
N THR A 80 8.15 0.07 0.64
CA THR A 80 7.69 1.00 1.67
C THR A 80 8.73 2.08 1.98
N LEU A 81 10.03 1.75 1.98
CA LEU A 81 11.07 2.75 2.14
C LEU A 81 11.07 3.77 1.00
N LEU A 82 11.05 3.31 -0.25
CA LEU A 82 11.17 4.16 -1.43
C LEU A 82 9.86 4.85 -1.83
N GLY A 83 8.73 4.18 -1.65
CA GLY A 83 7.41 4.65 -2.03
C GLY A 83 6.71 5.46 -0.96
N GLN A 84 7.03 5.26 0.32
CA GLN A 84 6.35 5.91 1.44
C GLN A 84 7.33 6.72 2.29
N VAL A 85 8.34 6.11 2.90
CA VAL A 85 9.20 6.81 3.87
C VAL A 85 9.94 7.98 3.23
N VAL A 86 10.72 7.71 2.18
CA VAL A 86 11.53 8.73 1.50
C VAL A 86 10.69 9.89 0.96
N PRO A 87 9.64 9.67 0.13
CA PRO A 87 8.89 10.79 -0.45
C PRO A 87 8.12 11.58 0.61
N VAL A 88 7.57 10.93 1.64
CA VAL A 88 6.88 11.64 2.73
C VAL A 88 7.86 12.50 3.52
N GLU A 89 8.98 11.95 3.97
CA GLU A 89 9.94 12.69 4.80
C GLU A 89 10.63 13.81 4.01
N VAL A 90 10.90 13.61 2.72
CA VAL A 90 11.40 14.66 1.83
C VAL A 90 10.39 15.79 1.70
N ALA A 91 9.13 15.49 1.35
CA ALA A 91 8.08 16.51 1.22
C ALA A 91 7.84 17.27 2.54
N ASN A 92 7.81 16.55 3.66
CA ASN A 92 7.65 17.13 5.00
C ASN A 92 8.82 18.06 5.36
N ARG A 93 10.06 17.68 5.01
CA ARG A 93 11.25 18.52 5.23
C ARG A 93 11.20 19.85 4.46
N PHE A 94 10.48 19.90 3.34
CA PHE A 94 10.23 21.13 2.58
C PHE A 94 8.93 21.86 3.01
N GLY A 95 8.34 21.51 4.14
CA GLY A 95 7.12 22.16 4.66
C GLY A 95 5.82 21.69 4.00
N GLY A 96 5.84 20.53 3.33
CA GLY A 96 4.64 19.94 2.74
C GLY A 96 3.57 19.63 3.79
N SER A 97 2.31 19.96 3.47
CA SER A 97 1.18 19.53 4.30
C SER A 97 0.99 18.01 4.24
N ALA A 98 0.24 17.44 5.19
CA ALA A 98 -0.05 16.01 5.20
C ALA A 98 -0.63 15.50 3.86
N LEU A 99 -1.53 16.29 3.26
CA LEU A 99 -2.12 15.97 1.96
C LEU A 99 -1.06 15.95 0.84
N VAL A 100 -0.16 16.94 0.82
CA VAL A 100 0.92 17.01 -0.18
C VAL A 100 1.86 15.81 -0.05
N CYS A 101 2.25 15.47 1.19
CA CYS A 101 3.09 14.29 1.45
C CYS A 101 2.44 12.99 0.96
N ILE A 102 1.13 12.82 1.20
CA ILE A 102 0.36 11.66 0.74
C ILE A 102 0.34 11.59 -0.79
N ILE A 103 0.01 12.70 -1.46
CA ILE A 103 -0.10 12.74 -2.92
C ILE A 103 1.25 12.44 -3.58
N ILE A 104 2.34 13.05 -3.11
CA ILE A 104 3.68 12.82 -3.67
C ILE A 104 4.09 11.35 -3.48
N SER A 105 3.90 10.80 -2.27
CA SER A 105 4.22 9.40 -1.99
C SER A 105 3.40 8.43 -2.85
N ALA A 106 2.09 8.63 -2.95
CA ALA A 106 1.22 7.80 -3.77
C ALA A 106 1.58 7.89 -5.26
N ALA A 107 1.94 9.08 -5.76
CA ALA A 107 2.40 9.27 -7.13
C ALA A 107 3.70 8.51 -7.40
N VAL A 108 4.70 8.61 -6.53
CA VAL A 108 5.97 7.85 -6.64
C VAL A 108 5.71 6.36 -6.68
N PHE A 109 4.87 5.86 -5.77
CA PHE A 109 4.53 4.45 -5.69
C PHE A 109 3.76 3.96 -6.92
N GLY A 110 2.75 4.71 -7.37
CA GLY A 110 1.98 4.41 -8.58
C GLY A 110 2.84 4.44 -9.85
N LEU A 111 3.73 5.42 -10.00
CA LEU A 111 4.64 5.52 -11.15
C LEU A 111 5.62 4.33 -11.21
N GLY A 112 6.16 3.90 -10.05
CA GLY A 112 7.01 2.71 -10.00
C GLY A 112 6.29 1.46 -10.52
N HIS A 113 5.03 1.28 -10.11
CA HIS A 113 4.20 0.15 -10.56
C HIS A 113 3.71 0.29 -11.99
N TYR A 114 3.51 1.52 -12.49
CA TYR A 114 3.22 1.77 -13.90
C TYR A 114 4.35 1.27 -14.80
N VAL A 115 5.60 1.58 -14.44
CA VAL A 115 6.77 1.13 -15.20
C VAL A 115 6.92 -0.40 -15.16
N ASN A 116 6.52 -1.04 -14.06
CA ASN A 116 6.66 -2.49 -13.87
C ASN A 116 5.48 -3.33 -14.42
N GLY A 117 4.26 -2.77 -14.49
CA GLY A 117 3.04 -3.51 -14.82
C GLY A 117 1.97 -2.72 -15.57
N GLY A 118 2.34 -1.58 -16.17
CA GLY A 118 1.46 -0.79 -17.01
C GLY A 118 0.36 -0.02 -16.28
N LEU A 119 -0.62 0.45 -17.04
CA LEU A 119 -1.59 1.45 -16.60
C LEU A 119 -2.47 0.97 -15.44
N ALA A 120 -3.05 -0.23 -15.54
CA ALA A 120 -3.95 -0.73 -14.52
C ALA A 120 -3.22 -0.94 -13.18
N HIS A 121 -2.00 -1.49 -13.24
CA HIS A 121 -1.17 -1.65 -12.06
C HIS A 121 -0.77 -0.30 -11.47
N GLY A 122 -0.32 0.64 -12.29
CA GLY A 122 0.06 1.98 -11.83
C GLY A 122 -1.09 2.73 -11.14
N VAL A 123 -2.29 2.68 -11.70
CA VAL A 123 -3.47 3.37 -11.13
C VAL A 123 -3.95 2.68 -9.85
N ALA A 124 -4.01 1.35 -9.81
CA ALA A 124 -4.35 0.60 -8.60
C ALA A 124 -3.32 0.84 -7.49
N SER A 125 -2.03 0.85 -7.82
CA SER A 125 -0.97 1.15 -6.86
C SER A 125 -0.99 2.60 -6.41
N LEU A 126 -1.34 3.56 -7.27
CA LEU A 126 -1.55 4.95 -6.86
C LEU A 126 -2.64 5.04 -5.79
N SER A 127 -3.79 4.38 -6.01
CA SER A 127 -4.91 4.46 -5.07
C SER A 127 -4.63 3.76 -3.74
N THR A 128 -3.94 2.62 -3.73
CA THR A 128 -3.48 1.96 -2.50
C THR A 128 -2.35 2.73 -1.82
N GLY A 129 -1.45 3.34 -2.61
CA GLY A 129 -0.37 4.19 -2.15
C GLY A 129 -0.85 5.38 -1.31
N LEU A 130 -2.03 5.93 -1.61
CA LEU A 130 -2.69 6.95 -0.77
C LEU A 130 -2.95 6.42 0.64
N VAL A 131 -3.43 5.18 0.75
CA VAL A 131 -3.72 4.53 2.04
C VAL A 131 -2.43 4.20 2.78
N PHE A 132 -1.40 3.72 2.08
CA PHE A 132 -0.09 3.40 2.70
C PHE A 132 0.60 4.66 3.24
N ALA A 133 0.59 5.76 2.48
CA ALA A 133 1.12 7.04 2.92
C ALA A 133 0.30 7.62 4.09
N GLY A 134 -1.02 7.46 4.07
CA GLY A 134 -1.90 7.81 5.19
C GLY A 134 -1.57 7.01 6.46
N SER A 135 -1.34 5.70 6.32
CA SER A 135 -0.90 4.81 7.41
C SER A 135 0.43 5.27 8.02
N TYR A 136 1.39 5.64 7.17
CA TYR A 136 2.67 6.21 7.62
C TYR A 136 2.45 7.49 8.45
N LEU A 137 1.73 8.48 7.90
CA LEU A 137 1.52 9.76 8.58
C LEU A 137 0.70 9.66 9.86
N LEU A 138 -0.23 8.70 9.94
CA LEU A 138 -1.00 8.42 11.16
C LEU A 138 -0.09 8.07 12.34
N ALA A 139 0.93 7.24 12.09
CA ALA A 139 1.87 6.76 13.11
C ALA A 139 3.13 7.64 13.25
N ARG A 140 3.37 8.57 12.32
CA ARG A 140 4.55 9.46 12.30
C ARG A 140 4.79 10.29 13.56
N PRO A 141 3.77 10.79 14.28
CA PRO A 141 3.97 11.48 15.56
C PRO A 141 4.69 10.64 16.62
N SER A 142 4.63 9.30 16.52
CA SER A 142 5.32 8.37 17.43
C SER A 142 6.72 7.98 16.95
N GLY A 143 7.20 8.56 15.83
CA GLY A 143 8.54 8.34 15.27
C GLY A 143 8.52 7.71 13.87
N ILE A 144 9.67 7.74 13.21
CA ILE A 144 9.85 7.19 11.85
C ILE A 144 9.66 5.66 11.85
N PHE A 145 10.19 4.97 12.85
CA PHE A 145 10.12 3.51 12.91
C PHE A 145 8.67 2.99 13.07
N PRO A 146 7.85 3.47 14.02
CA PRO A 146 6.43 3.11 14.08
C PRO A 146 5.66 3.46 12.80
N ALA A 147 5.97 4.58 12.16
CA ALA A 147 5.37 4.97 10.89
C ALA A 147 5.71 4.01 9.75
N PHE A 148 6.98 3.61 9.65
CA PHE A 148 7.41 2.57 8.73
C PHE A 148 6.68 1.26 9.02
N VAL A 149 6.61 0.82 10.29
CA VAL A 149 5.91 -0.41 10.68
C VAL A 149 4.44 -0.37 10.29
N ALA A 150 3.76 0.78 10.47
CA ALA A 150 2.36 0.93 10.08
C ALA A 150 2.18 0.77 8.57
N ALA A 151 2.94 1.53 7.78
CA ALA A 151 2.87 1.48 6.32
C ALA A 151 3.27 0.12 5.75
N PHE A 152 4.37 -0.46 6.25
CA PHE A 152 4.84 -1.79 5.87
C PHE A 152 3.79 -2.85 6.20
N THR A 153 3.20 -2.80 7.40
CA THR A 153 2.15 -3.76 7.78
C THR A 153 0.93 -3.61 6.89
N THR A 154 0.51 -2.38 6.58
CA THR A 154 -0.58 -2.12 5.63
C THR A 154 -0.28 -2.73 4.26
N HIS A 155 0.93 -2.52 3.75
CA HIS A 155 1.37 -2.98 2.45
C HIS A 155 1.51 -4.51 2.39
N ALA A 156 2.22 -5.11 3.34
CA ALA A 156 2.40 -6.57 3.42
C ALA A 156 1.04 -7.29 3.57
N ALA A 157 0.16 -6.80 4.43
CA ALA A 157 -1.16 -7.39 4.59
C ALA A 157 -2.04 -7.19 3.35
N HIS A 158 -1.94 -6.04 2.67
CA HIS A 158 -2.58 -5.81 1.37
C HIS A 158 -2.14 -6.87 0.36
N ASN A 159 -0.83 -7.05 0.17
CA ASN A 159 -0.29 -8.03 -0.77
C ASN A 159 -0.71 -9.45 -0.39
N PHE A 160 -0.73 -9.77 0.90
CA PHE A 160 -1.18 -11.09 1.36
C PHE A 160 -2.63 -11.34 0.97
N MET A 161 -3.52 -10.39 1.27
CA MET A 161 -4.93 -10.51 0.90
C MET A 161 -5.12 -10.57 -0.61
N LEU A 162 -4.39 -9.77 -1.39
CA LEU A 162 -4.51 -9.78 -2.83
C LEU A 162 -4.03 -11.11 -3.44
N LEU A 163 -2.82 -11.56 -3.08
CA LEU A 163 -2.16 -12.71 -3.71
C LEU A 163 -2.59 -14.07 -3.18
N PHE A 164 -2.97 -14.19 -1.90
CA PHE A 164 -3.33 -15.48 -1.29
C PHE A 164 -4.83 -15.63 -1.06
N VAL A 165 -5.57 -14.53 -0.93
CA VAL A 165 -7.02 -14.57 -0.72
C VAL A 165 -7.76 -14.25 -2.02
N VAL A 166 -7.60 -13.06 -2.59
CA VAL A 166 -8.38 -12.62 -3.76
C VAL A 166 -8.00 -13.40 -5.02
N ALA A 167 -6.71 -13.59 -5.30
CA ALA A 167 -6.23 -14.33 -6.46
C ALA A 167 -6.77 -15.77 -6.53
N SER A 168 -7.05 -16.38 -5.37
CA SER A 168 -7.65 -17.72 -5.28
C SER A 168 -9.09 -17.77 -5.81
N PHE A 169 -9.79 -16.63 -5.87
CA PHE A 169 -11.14 -16.51 -6.41
C PHE A 169 -11.19 -15.79 -7.77
N VAL A 170 -10.21 -14.92 -8.05
CA VAL A 170 -10.15 -14.09 -9.26
C VAL A 170 -8.72 -14.06 -9.82
N PRO A 171 -8.23 -15.17 -10.42
CA PRO A 171 -6.82 -15.31 -10.82
C PRO A 171 -6.36 -14.27 -11.83
N GLN A 172 -7.28 -13.76 -12.66
CA GLN A 172 -7.00 -12.76 -13.68
C GLN A 172 -6.69 -11.35 -13.13
N TRP A 173 -6.83 -11.12 -11.83
CA TRP A 173 -6.55 -9.83 -11.17
C TRP A 173 -5.26 -9.86 -10.33
N ALA A 174 -4.54 -10.98 -10.34
CA ALA A 174 -3.26 -11.16 -9.68
C ALA A 174 -2.08 -10.84 -10.61
#